data_AF-A0A954V045-F1
#
_entry.id   AF-A0A954V045-F1
#
_cell.length_a   1.000
_cell.length_b   1.000
_cell.length_c   1.000
_cell.angle_alpha   90.00
_cell.angle_beta   90.00
_cell.angle_gamma   90.00
#
_symmetry.space_group_name_H-M   'P 1'
#
loop_
_entity.id
_entity.type
_entity.pdbx_description
1 polymer ?
#
loop_
_entity_poly.entity_id
_entity_poly.type
_entity_poly.pdbx_seq_one_letter_code
_entity_poly.pdbx_strand_id
1 'polypeptide(L)'
;EYLAMKPGLGWLHIKDYRHPSAGERLKHIDEASLKNFVPADIGDSGHEAILRDLAAFLPKLEKRMKKLGAPGVILDLEPHVKGGGQFGGFSGPDGFGVALRGLCRLLDYVGIGYHLTDFDDILVRRGM
;
A
#
# COMPACT_ATOMS: atom_id res chain seq x y z
N GLU A 1 13.38 -3.59 4.43
CA GLU A 1 13.77 -2.40 3.65
C GLU A 1 13.22 -1.09 4.22
N TYR A 2 11.97 -1.07 4.69
CA TYR A 2 11.32 0.09 5.30
C TYR A 2 12.21 0.98 6.20
N LEU A 3 12.88 0.40 7.22
CA LEU A 3 13.70 1.18 8.16
C LEU A 3 14.86 1.93 7.48
N ALA A 4 15.48 1.31 6.47
CA ALA A 4 16.56 1.94 5.71
C ALA A 4 16.04 3.06 4.80
N MET A 5 14.80 2.92 4.30
CA MET A 5 14.16 3.89 3.42
C MET A 5 13.47 5.04 4.18
N LYS A 6 13.15 4.86 5.46
CA LYS A 6 12.42 5.83 6.30
C LYS A 6 12.94 7.28 6.20
N PRO A 7 14.27 7.54 6.19
CA PRO A 7 14.79 8.90 6.02
C PRO A 7 14.40 9.55 4.69
N GLY A 8 14.24 8.79 3.61
CA GLY A 8 13.89 9.26 2.27
C GLY A 8 12.44 9.03 1.87
N LEU A 9 11.61 8.47 2.75
CA LEU A 9 10.23 8.08 2.47
C LEU A 9 9.37 9.28 2.02
N GLY A 10 8.31 9.05 1.26
CA GLY A 10 7.37 10.10 0.83
C GLY A 10 6.10 9.54 0.21
N TRP A 11 6.26 8.50 -0.59
CA TRP A 11 5.20 7.73 -1.22
C TRP A 11 5.43 6.26 -0.86
N LEU A 12 4.37 5.57 -0.44
CA LEU A 12 4.39 4.13 -0.14
C LEU A 12 3.43 3.37 -1.06
N HIS A 13 3.95 2.38 -1.79
CA HIS A 13 3.13 1.41 -2.50
C HIS A 13 2.67 0.33 -1.53
N ILE A 14 1.37 0.05 -1.54
CA ILE A 14 0.74 -0.96 -0.72
C ILE A 14 0.46 -2.19 -1.57
N LYS A 15 1.17 -3.26 -1.26
CA LYS A 15 1.12 -4.58 -1.90
C LYS A 15 1.52 -5.61 -0.89
N ASP A 16 0.74 -6.68 -0.75
CA ASP A 16 1.10 -7.76 0.17
C ASP A 16 0.96 -9.13 -0.48
N TYR A 17 1.65 -10.08 0.11
CA TYR A 17 1.81 -11.43 -0.37
C TYR A 17 1.75 -12.38 0.83
N ARG A 18 1.01 -13.47 0.67
CA ARG A 18 0.95 -14.53 1.67
C ARG A 18 1.87 -15.66 1.28
N HIS A 19 2.89 -15.94 2.09
CA HIS A 19 3.84 -16.99 1.80
C HIS A 19 3.19 -18.37 1.97
N PRO A 20 3.22 -19.24 0.95
CA PRO A 20 2.65 -20.58 1.06
C PRO A 20 3.45 -21.49 2.02
N SER A 21 4.72 -21.18 2.27
CA SER A 21 5.56 -21.82 3.29
C SER A 21 6.34 -20.78 4.09
N ALA A 22 6.31 -20.91 5.42
CA ALA A 22 7.09 -20.08 6.31
C ALA A 22 8.55 -20.52 6.29
N GLY A 23 9.36 -20.03 5.34
CA GLY A 23 10.82 -20.25 5.43
C GLY A 23 11.68 -20.04 4.19
N GLU A 24 11.11 -20.07 2.97
CA GLU A 24 11.94 -19.97 1.76
C GLU A 24 11.69 -18.69 0.98
N ARG A 25 12.73 -17.86 0.88
CA ARG A 25 12.76 -16.72 -0.03
C ARG A 25 12.75 -17.29 -1.47
N LEU A 26 11.64 -17.09 -2.18
CA LEU A 26 11.45 -17.57 -3.54
C LEU A 26 12.62 -17.13 -4.43
N LYS A 27 13.45 -18.09 -4.90
CA LYS A 27 14.57 -17.85 -5.82
C LYS A 27 14.12 -17.76 -7.28
N HIS A 28 12.90 -18.22 -7.58
CA HIS A 28 12.31 -18.21 -8.91
C HIS A 28 10.83 -17.80 -8.80
N ILE A 29 10.38 -16.91 -9.69
CA ILE A 29 8.98 -16.52 -9.79
C ILE A 29 8.27 -17.62 -10.57
N ASP A 30 7.71 -18.59 -9.85
CA ASP A 30 6.78 -19.57 -10.41
C ASP A 30 5.42 -18.89 -10.64
N GLU A 31 4.74 -19.15 -11.76
CA GLU A 31 3.40 -18.62 -12.02
C GLU A 31 2.39 -18.99 -10.92
N ALA A 32 2.60 -20.12 -10.24
CA ALA A 32 1.79 -20.50 -9.07
C ALA A 32 2.01 -19.56 -7.87
N SER A 33 3.21 -19.00 -7.71
CA SER A 33 3.51 -18.02 -6.65
C SER A 33 2.69 -16.74 -6.82
N LEU A 34 2.40 -16.35 -8.07
CA LEU A 34 1.67 -15.13 -8.42
C LEU A 34 0.19 -15.13 -7.99
N LYS A 35 -0.33 -16.24 -7.45
CA LYS A 35 -1.69 -16.37 -6.91
C LYS A 35 -1.83 -15.93 -5.46
N ASN A 36 -0.73 -15.71 -4.75
CA ASN A 36 -0.77 -15.43 -3.30
C ASN A 36 -0.70 -13.94 -2.95
N PHE A 37 -0.85 -13.05 -3.94
CA PHE A 37 -1.08 -11.63 -3.65
C PHE A 37 -2.40 -11.45 -2.92
N VAL A 38 -2.35 -10.74 -1.81
CA VAL A 38 -3.47 -10.54 -0.90
C VAL A 38 -3.53 -9.09 -0.42
N PRO A 39 -4.67 -8.64 0.12
CA PRO A 39 -4.75 -7.38 0.82
C PRO A 39 -3.76 -7.28 1.99
N ALA A 40 -3.32 -6.05 2.28
CA ALA A 40 -2.31 -5.75 3.29
C ALA A 40 -2.66 -6.19 4.72
N ASP A 41 -3.95 -6.38 5.03
CA ASP A 41 -4.41 -6.80 6.34
C ASP A 41 -4.33 -8.31 6.59
N ILE A 42 -4.00 -9.12 5.55
CA ILE A 42 -3.93 -10.58 5.66
C ILE A 42 -2.66 -11.19 5.05
N GLY A 43 -1.72 -10.36 4.58
CA GLY A 43 -0.44 -10.80 4.06
C GLY A 43 0.67 -10.81 5.11
N ASP A 44 1.85 -11.23 4.68
CA ASP A 44 2.99 -11.52 5.56
C ASP A 44 4.08 -10.43 5.51
N SER A 45 3.87 -9.33 4.80
CA SER A 45 4.86 -8.24 4.66
C SER A 45 5.01 -7.39 5.94
N GLY A 46 4.12 -7.54 6.92
CA GLY A 46 4.17 -6.82 8.19
C GLY A 46 3.69 -5.37 8.09
N HIS A 47 2.69 -5.08 7.25
CA HIS A 47 2.13 -3.73 7.09
C HIS A 47 1.66 -3.11 8.40
N GLU A 48 1.12 -3.90 9.32
CA GLU A 48 0.70 -3.42 10.63
C GLU A 48 1.87 -2.74 11.38
N ALA A 49 3.00 -3.43 11.51
CA ALA A 49 4.18 -2.90 12.21
C ALA A 49 4.77 -1.68 11.48
N ILE A 50 4.79 -1.72 10.14
CA ILE A 50 5.26 -0.62 9.29
C ILE A 50 4.39 0.62 9.48
N LEU A 51 3.06 0.47 9.43
CA LEU A 51 2.11 1.57 9.54
C LEU A 51 2.07 2.13 10.97
N ARG A 52 2.19 1.26 11.99
CA ARG A 52 2.29 1.70 13.39
C ARG A 52 3.52 2.57 13.62
N ASP A 53 4.69 2.18 13.10
CA ASP A 53 5.88 3.03 13.15
C ASP A 53 5.67 4.33 12.35
N LEU A 54 5.11 4.23 11.15
CA LEU A 54 4.83 5.37 10.28
C LEU A 54 3.96 6.41 10.99
N ALA A 55 2.95 6.02 11.75
CA ALA A 55 2.07 6.92 12.49
C ALA A 55 2.85 7.93 13.36
N ALA A 56 3.91 7.47 14.05
CA ALA A 56 4.75 8.33 14.87
C ALA A 56 5.62 9.30 14.05
N PHE A 57 5.97 8.94 12.81
CA PHE A 57 6.78 9.75 11.91
C PHE A 57 5.95 10.64 10.96
N LEU A 58 4.67 10.34 10.80
CA LEU A 58 3.78 10.90 9.78
C LEU A 58 3.73 12.43 9.80
N PRO A 59 3.62 13.14 10.95
CA PRO A 59 3.55 14.61 10.95
C PRO A 59 4.80 15.27 10.37
N LYS A 60 5.99 14.71 10.66
CA LYS A 60 7.26 15.20 10.11
C LYS A 60 7.34 14.92 8.61
N LEU A 61 6.92 13.74 8.20
CA LEU A 61 6.91 13.33 6.81
C LEU A 61 5.95 14.19 5.97
N GLU A 62 4.74 14.40 6.45
CA GLU A 62 3.71 15.22 5.80
C GLU A 62 4.21 16.66 5.59
N LYS A 63 4.78 17.29 6.62
CA LYS A 63 5.37 18.63 6.50
C LYS A 63 6.44 18.70 5.41
N ARG A 64 7.29 17.66 5.31
CA ARG A 64 8.31 17.57 4.26
C ARG A 64 7.68 17.44 2.88
N MET A 65 6.72 16.55 2.71
CA MET A 65 6.08 16.32 1.41
C MET A 65 5.33 17.58 0.92
N LYS A 66 4.63 18.27 1.82
CA LYS A 66 3.99 19.57 1.52
C LYS A 66 5.00 20.63 1.10
N LYS A 67 6.17 20.70 1.75
CA LYS A 67 7.26 21.61 1.35
C LYS A 67 7.80 21.29 -0.06
N LEU A 68 7.73 20.04 -0.49
CA LEU A 68 8.13 19.59 -1.83
C LEU A 68 7.01 19.74 -2.88
N GLY A 69 5.85 20.28 -2.51
CA GLY A 69 4.72 20.52 -3.43
C GLY A 69 3.72 19.36 -3.56
N ALA A 70 3.88 18.29 -2.77
CA ALA A 70 2.91 17.20 -2.71
C ALA A 70 1.73 17.55 -1.77
N PRO A 71 0.53 16.98 -1.95
CA PRO A 71 -0.62 17.22 -1.07
C PRO A 71 -0.40 16.70 0.36
N GLY A 72 0.53 15.77 0.54
CA GLY A 72 0.84 15.11 1.81
C GLY A 72 1.64 13.83 1.56
N VAL A 73 1.45 12.85 2.44
CA VAL A 73 1.98 11.50 2.26
C VAL A 73 0.99 10.69 1.42
N ILE A 74 1.50 9.97 0.42
CA ILE A 74 0.66 9.19 -0.49
C ILE A 74 0.87 7.70 -0.22
N LEU A 75 -0.24 6.99 -0.04
CA LEU A 75 -0.28 5.52 -0.06
C LEU A 75 -1.08 5.12 -1.30
N ASP A 76 -0.43 4.50 -2.29
CA ASP A 76 -1.11 3.98 -3.47
C ASP A 76 -1.24 2.46 -3.43
N LEU A 77 -2.30 1.94 -4.04
CA LEU A 77 -2.56 0.52 -4.10
C LEU A 77 -1.93 -0.08 -5.35
N GLU A 78 -1.11 -1.11 -5.18
CA GLU A 78 -0.58 -1.93 -6.26
C GLU A 78 -0.82 -3.43 -5.96
N PRO A 79 -2.08 -3.91 -5.81
CA PRO A 79 -2.31 -5.05 -4.93
C PRO A 79 -2.31 -6.42 -5.63
N HIS A 80 -2.38 -6.49 -6.97
CA HIS A 80 -2.34 -7.71 -7.80
C HIS A 80 -3.18 -8.92 -7.35
N VAL A 81 -4.30 -8.71 -6.66
CA VAL A 81 -5.05 -9.76 -5.96
C VAL A 81 -5.75 -10.79 -6.86
N LYS A 82 -5.80 -10.58 -8.17
CA LYS A 82 -6.36 -11.55 -9.14
C LYS A 82 -5.30 -12.31 -9.94
N GLY A 83 -4.05 -11.92 -9.82
CA GLY A 83 -2.94 -12.58 -10.48
C GLY A 83 -1.76 -11.65 -10.65
N GLY A 84 -0.57 -12.11 -10.31
CA GLY A 84 0.68 -11.44 -10.65
C GLY A 84 1.21 -11.83 -12.03
N GLY A 85 2.37 -11.27 -12.36
CA GLY A 85 3.12 -11.54 -13.58
C GLY A 85 4.52 -10.95 -13.44
N GLN A 86 5.49 -11.49 -14.17
CA GLN A 86 6.86 -10.95 -14.19
C GLN A 86 6.91 -9.47 -14.59
N PHE A 87 5.95 -9.02 -15.41
CA PHE A 87 5.85 -7.65 -15.92
C PHE A 87 4.67 -6.86 -15.33
N GLY A 88 4.07 -7.35 -14.26
CA GLY A 88 2.92 -6.72 -13.60
C GLY A 88 1.82 -7.70 -13.29
N GLY A 89 0.89 -7.29 -12.44
CA GLY A 89 -0.28 -8.09 -12.06
C GLY A 89 -1.59 -7.35 -12.25
N PHE A 90 -2.68 -8.06 -12.02
CA PHE A 90 -4.05 -7.61 -12.23
C PHE A 90 -4.87 -7.72 -10.95
N SER A 91 -5.73 -6.72 -10.74
CA SER A 91 -6.72 -6.72 -9.66
C SER A 91 -8.14 -6.51 -10.18
N GLY A 92 -8.31 -5.72 -11.25
CA GLY A 92 -9.62 -5.24 -11.67
C GLY A 92 -10.28 -4.31 -10.63
N PRO A 93 -11.40 -3.66 -10.97
CA PRO A 93 -12.08 -2.71 -10.08
C PRO A 93 -12.49 -3.34 -8.74
N ASP A 94 -12.97 -4.58 -8.77
CA ASP A 94 -13.40 -5.32 -7.59
C ASP A 94 -12.21 -5.74 -6.70
N GLY A 95 -11.10 -6.18 -7.29
CA GLY A 95 -9.87 -6.48 -6.54
C GLY A 95 -9.26 -5.24 -5.90
N PHE A 96 -9.29 -4.09 -6.59
CA PHE A 96 -8.93 -2.80 -5.99
C PHE A 96 -9.83 -2.46 -4.80
N GLY A 97 -11.15 -2.68 -4.92
CA GLY A 97 -12.09 -2.47 -3.82
C GLY A 97 -11.78 -3.35 -2.60
N VAL A 98 -11.43 -4.62 -2.81
CA VAL A 98 -11.02 -5.53 -1.72
C VAL A 98 -9.73 -5.07 -1.05
N ALA A 99 -8.71 -4.72 -1.84
CA ALA A 99 -7.42 -4.24 -1.32
C ALA A 99 -7.55 -2.92 -0.58
N LEU A 100 -8.34 -1.98 -1.10
CA LEU A 100 -8.62 -0.69 -0.45
C LEU A 100 -9.25 -0.89 0.93
N ARG A 101 -10.28 -1.73 1.04
CA ARG A 101 -10.90 -2.04 2.33
C ARG A 101 -9.93 -2.69 3.30
N GLY A 102 -8.99 -3.51 2.83
CA GLY A 102 -7.92 -4.07 3.65
C GLY A 102 -6.97 -3.00 4.19
N LEU A 103 -6.52 -2.09 3.33
CA LEU A 103 -5.70 -0.95 3.75
C LEU A 103 -6.44 -0.06 4.77
N CYS A 104 -7.70 0.31 4.50
CA CYS A 104 -8.50 1.12 5.43
C CYS A 104 -8.61 0.47 6.81
N ARG A 105 -8.91 -0.85 6.87
CA ARG A 105 -8.96 -1.58 8.15
C ARG A 105 -7.66 -1.46 8.94
N LEU A 106 -6.51 -1.57 8.28
CA LEU A 106 -5.22 -1.40 8.96
C LEU A 106 -4.98 0.04 9.41
N LEU A 107 -5.28 1.02 8.56
CA LEU A 107 -5.13 2.44 8.91
C LEU A 107 -6.01 2.82 10.10
N ASP A 108 -7.26 2.39 10.10
CA ASP A 108 -8.20 2.55 11.22
C ASP A 108 -7.64 1.88 12.49
N TYR A 109 -7.14 0.65 12.37
CA TYR A 109 -6.58 -0.11 13.48
C TYR A 109 -5.34 0.56 14.09
N VAL A 110 -4.44 1.12 13.28
CA VAL A 110 -3.24 1.83 13.77
C VAL A 110 -3.49 3.31 14.09
N GLY A 111 -4.70 3.81 13.88
CA GLY A 111 -5.09 5.20 14.18
C GLY A 111 -4.52 6.24 13.21
N ILE A 112 -4.29 5.88 11.94
CA ILE A 112 -3.91 6.82 10.89
C ILE A 112 -5.18 7.30 10.17
N GLY A 113 -5.49 8.59 10.31
CA GLY A 113 -6.52 9.23 9.49
C GLY A 113 -6.08 9.31 8.03
N TYR A 114 -7.04 9.18 7.11
CA TYR A 114 -6.79 9.21 5.67
C TYR A 114 -7.89 9.92 4.90
N HIS A 115 -7.55 10.40 3.71
CA HIS A 115 -8.47 10.92 2.72
C HIS A 115 -8.51 9.95 1.54
N LEU A 116 -9.69 9.44 1.19
CA LEU A 116 -9.88 8.66 -0.03
C LEU A 116 -10.32 9.59 -1.13
N THR A 117 -9.77 9.42 -2.34
CA THR A 117 -10.24 10.20 -3.49
C THR A 117 -11.74 10.01 -3.66
N ASP A 118 -12.48 11.11 -3.51
CA ASP A 118 -13.93 11.15 -3.69
C ASP A 118 -14.29 11.80 -5.04
N PHE A 119 -15.58 12.06 -5.26
CA PHE A 119 -16.02 12.65 -6.52
C PHE A 119 -15.67 14.14 -6.63
N ASP A 120 -15.63 14.87 -5.52
CA ASP A 120 -15.29 16.29 -5.52
C ASP A 120 -13.82 16.49 -5.90
N ASP A 121 -12.92 15.63 -5.41
CA ASP A 121 -11.54 15.58 -5.88
C ASP A 121 -11.43 15.37 -7.39
N ILE A 122 -12.31 14.53 -7.95
CA ILE A 122 -12.34 14.27 -9.40
C ILE A 122 -12.83 15.50 -10.15
N LEU A 123 -13.83 16.22 -9.65
CA LEU A 123 -14.32 17.46 -10.24
C LEU A 123 -13.21 18.52 -10.27
N VAL A 124 -12.51 18.72 -9.14
CA VAL A 124 -11.37 19.65 -9.04
C VAL A 124 -10.28 19.31 -10.07
N ARG A 125 -9.95 18.02 -10.24
CA ARG A 125 -8.95 17.57 -11.25
C ARG A 125 -9.41 17.80 -12.69
N ARG A 126 -10.72 17.86 -12.93
CA ARG A 126 -11.30 18.22 -14.24
C ARG A 126 -11.41 19.73 -14.45
N GLY A 127 -11.10 20.55 -13.43
CA GLY A 127 -11.26 22.00 -13.47
C GLY A 127 -12.72 22.47 -13.32
N MET A 128 -13.56 21.65 -12.71
CA MET A 128 -14.97 21.96 -12.38
C MET A 128 -15.12 22.35 -10.92
#